data_AF-A0A5N6R4G8-F1
#
_entry.id   AF-A0A5N6R4G8-F1
#
_cell.length_a   1.000
_cell.length_b   1.000
_cell.length_c   1.000
_cell.angle_alpha   90.00
_cell.angle_beta   90.00
_cell.angle_gamma   90.00
#
_symmetry.space_group_name_H-M   'P 1'
#
loop_
_entity.id
_entity.type
_entity.pdbx_description
1 polymer ?
#
loop_
_entity_poly.entity_id
_entity_poly.type
_entity_poly.pdbx_seq_one_letter_code
_entity_poly.pdbx_strand_id
1 'polypeptide(L)'
;MVLVGLIGDAENVSGIKMWEVKGEMSELREMGELPKELVGKLKGESPCVPSICMTSIGDIAYLDNPSDPAELILCEVSKGVCKWGSVRNVVVKDGGGMQSLVFTCSNVGLADLHEALRSGNMRFAVMDVE
;
A
#
# COMPACT_ATOMS: atom_id res chain seq x y z
N MET A 1 4.28 -15.45 3.62
CA MET A 1 4.74 -14.05 3.66
C MET A 1 4.61 -13.45 2.27
N VAL A 2 4.35 -12.15 2.15
CA VAL A 2 4.30 -11.46 0.85
C VAL A 2 5.54 -10.57 0.73
N LEU A 3 6.21 -10.66 -0.41
CA LEU A 3 7.30 -9.78 -0.80
C LEU A 3 6.80 -8.86 -1.92
N VAL A 4 7.16 -7.58 -1.85
CA VAL A 4 6.90 -6.60 -2.91
C VAL A 4 8.22 -5.94 -3.27
N GLY A 5 8.43 -5.75 -4.56
CA GLY A 5 9.69 -5.25 -5.09
C GLY A 5 9.51 -4.37 -6.28
N LEU A 6 10.40 -3.38 -6.39
CA LEU A 6 10.57 -2.55 -7.57
C LEU A 6 11.33 -3.34 -8.63
N ILE A 7 10.90 -3.22 -9.88
CA ILE A 7 11.57 -3.82 -11.04
C ILE A 7 12.30 -2.72 -11.82
N GLY A 8 13.59 -2.90 -12.05
CA GLY A 8 14.45 -1.88 -12.66
C GLY A 8 15.38 -1.24 -11.62
N ASP A 9 15.79 -0.01 -11.86
CA ASP A 9 16.61 0.78 -10.94
C ASP A 9 15.83 1.98 -10.38
N ALA A 10 16.40 2.67 -9.40
CA ALA A 10 15.72 3.76 -8.69
C ALA A 10 15.34 4.95 -9.60
N GLU A 11 16.10 5.20 -10.66
CA GLU A 11 15.85 6.28 -11.62
C GLU A 11 14.88 5.82 -12.72
N ASN A 12 14.82 4.52 -12.97
CA ASN A 12 14.05 3.92 -14.04
C ASN A 12 13.25 2.68 -13.57
N VAL A 13 12.41 2.87 -12.55
CA VAL A 13 11.49 1.81 -12.11
C VAL A 13 10.53 1.45 -13.25
N SER A 14 10.66 0.26 -13.78
CA SER A 14 9.85 -0.24 -14.91
C SER A 14 8.56 -0.92 -14.48
N GLY A 15 8.49 -1.37 -13.22
CA GLY A 15 7.33 -2.05 -12.68
C GLY A 15 7.43 -2.31 -11.19
N ILE A 16 6.35 -2.87 -10.64
CA ILE A 16 6.28 -3.37 -9.26
C ILE A 16 5.67 -4.75 -9.31
N LYS A 17 6.22 -5.68 -8.56
CA LYS A 17 5.75 -7.06 -8.55
C LYS A 17 5.60 -7.58 -7.13
N MET A 18 4.65 -8.50 -6.97
CA MET A 18 4.37 -9.19 -5.72
C MET A 18 4.66 -10.68 -5.84
N TRP A 19 5.23 -11.23 -4.78
CA TRP A 19 5.51 -12.65 -4.66
C TRP A 19 5.00 -13.20 -3.33
N GLU A 20 4.45 -14.40 -3.40
CA GLU A 20 4.20 -15.24 -2.24
C GLU A 20 5.51 -15.95 -1.90
N VAL A 21 5.98 -15.73 -0.68
CA VAL A 21 7.15 -16.42 -0.13
C VAL A 21 6.70 -17.63 0.66
N LYS A 22 7.22 -18.80 0.27
CA LYS A 22 7.05 -20.08 0.97
C LYS A 22 8.38 -20.56 1.55
N GLY A 23 8.31 -21.22 2.70
CA GLY A 23 9.48 -21.66 3.46
C GLY A 23 10.34 -20.47 3.94
N GLU A 24 11.63 -20.72 4.14
CA GLU A 24 12.62 -19.72 4.56
C GLU A 24 13.19 -18.96 3.35
N MET A 25 12.33 -18.28 2.58
CA MET A 25 12.70 -17.56 1.34
C MET A 25 13.22 -18.44 0.18
N SER A 26 13.08 -19.77 0.28
CA SER A 26 13.56 -20.71 -0.74
C SER A 26 12.69 -20.74 -1.99
N GLU A 27 11.39 -20.43 -1.86
CA GLU A 27 10.43 -20.49 -2.94
C GLU A 27 9.65 -19.18 -3.05
N LEU A 28 9.78 -18.53 -4.21
CA LEU A 28 9.03 -17.32 -4.57
C LEU A 28 8.04 -17.66 -5.68
N ARG A 29 6.75 -17.50 -5.39
CA ARG A 29 5.70 -17.65 -6.39
C ARG A 29 5.17 -16.27 -6.78
N GLU A 30 5.24 -15.94 -8.06
CA GLU A 30 4.66 -14.70 -8.58
C GLU A 30 3.14 -14.66 -8.36
N MET A 31 2.65 -13.54 -7.81
CA MET A 31 1.23 -13.28 -7.57
C MET A 31 0.65 -12.31 -8.60
N GLY A 32 1.43 -11.31 -8.98
CA GLY A 32 1.04 -10.32 -9.98
C GLY A 32 1.98 -9.14 -10.08
N GLU A 33 1.89 -8.45 -11.20
CA GLU A 33 2.62 -7.23 -11.50
C GLU A 33 1.65 -6.05 -11.56
N LEU A 34 2.07 -4.90 -11.03
CA LEU A 34 1.30 -3.67 -11.04
C LEU A 34 1.13 -3.18 -12.50
N PRO A 35 -0.10 -2.89 -12.95
CA PRO A 35 -0.34 -2.34 -14.28
C PRO A 35 0.46 -1.06 -14.51
N LYS A 36 1.03 -0.90 -15.71
CA LYS A 36 1.90 0.23 -16.08
C LYS A 36 1.29 1.61 -15.81
N GLU A 37 -0.03 1.75 -15.99
CA GLU A 37 -0.74 2.99 -15.66
C GLU A 37 -0.59 3.36 -14.18
N LEU A 38 -0.71 2.38 -13.28
CA LEU A 38 -0.59 2.58 -11.84
C LEU A 38 0.85 2.75 -11.38
N VAL A 39 1.82 2.17 -12.10
CA VAL A 39 3.26 2.44 -11.86
C VAL A 39 3.56 3.93 -12.03
N GLY A 40 3.00 4.56 -13.07
CA GLY A 40 3.14 6.00 -13.29
C GLY A 40 2.54 6.83 -12.15
N LYS A 41 1.35 6.45 -11.66
CA LYS A 41 0.69 7.15 -10.54
C LYS A 41 1.47 7.03 -9.23
N LEU A 42 2.03 5.86 -8.93
CA LEU A 42 2.83 5.67 -7.71
C LEU A 42 4.14 6.45 -7.76
N LYS A 43 4.79 6.51 -8.93
CA LYS A 43 5.99 7.33 -9.11
C LYS A 43 5.69 8.82 -8.88
N GLY A 44 4.53 9.26 -9.35
CA GLY A 44 4.13 10.66 -9.33
C GLY A 44 5.10 11.52 -10.12
N GLU A 45 5.50 12.66 -9.55
CA GLU A 45 6.45 13.59 -10.17
C GLU A 45 7.90 13.31 -9.77
N SER A 46 8.13 12.32 -8.90
CA SER A 46 9.47 12.03 -8.39
C SER A 46 10.40 11.53 -9.49
N PRO A 47 11.59 12.13 -9.67
CA PRO A 47 12.58 11.68 -10.65
C PRO A 47 13.22 10.34 -10.25
N CYS A 48 13.10 9.93 -8.98
CA CYS A 48 13.59 8.66 -8.48
C CYS A 48 12.62 8.05 -7.46
N VAL A 49 12.55 6.71 -7.44
CA VAL A 49 11.79 5.96 -6.44
C VAL A 49 12.73 4.91 -5.83
N PRO A 50 13.51 5.28 -4.81
CA PRO A 50 14.49 4.37 -4.22
C PRO A 50 13.83 3.28 -3.36
N SER A 51 12.62 3.53 -2.87
CA SER A 51 11.87 2.61 -2.02
C SER A 51 10.38 2.81 -2.16
N ILE A 52 9.64 1.83 -1.66
CA ILE A 52 8.19 1.87 -1.48
C ILE A 52 7.88 1.46 -0.04
N CYS A 53 6.84 2.04 0.54
CA CYS A 53 6.27 1.56 1.78
C CYS A 53 5.16 0.56 1.46
N MET A 54 5.04 -0.46 2.32
CA MET A 54 3.96 -1.44 2.25
C MET A 54 3.33 -1.59 3.63
N THR A 55 2.01 -1.50 3.67
CA THR A 55 1.20 -1.94 4.82
C THR A 55 0.20 -2.98 4.32
N SER A 56 -0.08 -4.01 5.12
CA SER A 56 -1.06 -5.03 4.74
C SER A 56 -1.93 -5.46 5.91
N ILE A 57 -3.15 -5.86 5.59
CA ILE A 57 -4.08 -6.49 6.53
C ILE A 57 -4.92 -7.52 5.79
N GLY A 58 -4.97 -8.75 6.32
CA GLY A 58 -5.64 -9.86 5.66
C GLY A 58 -5.14 -10.04 4.22
N ASP A 59 -6.08 -10.02 3.29
CA ASP A 59 -5.85 -10.23 1.85
C ASP A 59 -5.59 -8.93 1.07
N ILE A 60 -5.35 -7.80 1.75
CA ILE A 60 -5.16 -6.49 1.11
C ILE A 60 -3.76 -5.94 1.44
N ALA A 61 -3.05 -5.51 0.42
CA ALA A 61 -1.79 -4.77 0.53
C ALA A 61 -1.96 -3.34 0.00
N TYR A 62 -1.34 -2.39 0.68
CA TYR A 62 -1.29 -0.98 0.33
C TYR A 62 0.15 -0.58 0.09
N LEU A 63 0.40 0.13 -1.01
CA LEU A 63 1.73 0.61 -1.39
C LEU A 63 1.68 2.12 -1.59
N ASP A 64 2.68 2.79 -1.06
CA ASP A 64 2.89 4.22 -1.24
C ASP A 64 4.35 4.54 -1.53
N ASN A 65 4.58 5.66 -2.21
CA ASN A 65 5.89 6.23 -2.43
C ASN A 65 6.15 7.25 -1.32
N PRO A 66 7.09 7.00 -0.39
CA PRO A 66 7.36 7.94 0.70
C PRO A 66 7.88 9.30 0.22
N SER A 67 8.43 9.37 -1.00
CA SER A 67 8.89 10.62 -1.61
C SER A 67 7.79 11.38 -2.36
N ASP A 68 6.67 10.72 -2.68
CA ASP A 68 5.51 11.35 -3.32
C ASP A 68 4.19 10.76 -2.76
N PRO A 69 3.58 11.41 -1.75
CA PRO A 69 2.39 10.90 -1.06
C PRO A 69 1.07 11.09 -1.83
N ALA A 70 1.12 11.48 -3.11
CA ALA A 70 -0.07 11.85 -3.88
C ALA A 70 -1.00 10.67 -4.20
N GLU A 71 -0.47 9.44 -4.27
CA GLU A 71 -1.25 8.26 -4.62
C GLU A 71 -0.94 7.09 -3.67
N LEU A 72 -2.00 6.43 -3.22
CA LEU A 72 -1.93 5.14 -2.53
C LEU A 72 -2.41 4.06 -3.51
N ILE A 73 -1.59 3.04 -3.81
CA ILE A 73 -2.06 1.88 -4.57
C ILE A 73 -2.50 0.79 -3.61
N LEU A 74 -3.55 0.08 -4.01
CA LEU A 74 -4.08 -1.05 -3.26
C LEU A 74 -4.07 -2.30 -4.14
N CYS A 75 -3.86 -3.44 -3.49
CA CYS A 75 -3.88 -4.74 -4.10
C CYS A 75 -4.73 -5.68 -3.26
N GLU A 76 -5.86 -6.13 -3.82
CA GLU A 76 -6.65 -7.22 -3.25
C GLU A 76 -6.10 -8.53 -3.80
N VAL A 77 -5.60 -9.37 -2.91
CA VAL A 77 -5.09 -10.71 -3.23
C VAL A 77 -6.23 -11.71 -3.05
N SER A 78 -6.77 -12.23 -4.14
CA SER A 78 -7.79 -13.27 -4.07
C SER A 78 -7.33 -14.51 -4.82
N LYS A 79 -7.18 -15.63 -4.11
CA LYS A 79 -6.77 -16.94 -4.68
C LYS A 79 -5.45 -16.86 -5.48
N GLY A 80 -4.53 -16.01 -5.04
CA GLY A 80 -3.23 -15.81 -5.69
C GLY A 80 -3.26 -14.92 -6.93
N VAL A 81 -4.38 -14.22 -7.19
CA VAL A 81 -4.50 -13.19 -8.23
C VAL A 81 -4.57 -11.82 -7.58
N CYS A 82 -3.77 -10.88 -8.08
CA CYS A 82 -3.76 -9.49 -7.64
C CYS A 82 -4.76 -8.65 -8.44
N LYS A 83 -5.72 -8.03 -7.75
CA LYS A 83 -6.54 -6.95 -8.31
C LYS A 83 -6.01 -5.61 -7.83
N TRP A 84 -5.65 -4.76 -8.78
CA TRP A 84 -4.98 -3.51 -8.50
C TRP A 84 -5.94 -2.32 -8.60
N GLY A 85 -5.75 -1.34 -7.73
CA GLY A 85 -6.45 -0.06 -7.76
C GLY A 85 -5.58 1.05 -7.19
N SER A 86 -6.08 2.29 -7.25
CA SER A 86 -5.41 3.43 -6.63
C SER A 86 -6.41 4.41 -6.04
N VAL A 87 -5.98 5.11 -4.99
CA VAL A 87 -6.72 6.16 -4.32
C VAL A 87 -5.83 7.39 -4.28
N ARG A 88 -6.32 8.48 -4.85
CA ARG A 88 -5.62 9.77 -4.84
C ARG A 88 -5.75 10.44 -3.47
N ASN A 89 -4.64 10.91 -2.94
CA ASN A 89 -4.62 11.76 -1.76
C ASN A 89 -4.95 13.22 -2.14
N VAL A 90 -6.22 13.60 -1.96
CA VAL A 90 -6.73 14.93 -2.32
C VAL A 90 -6.22 16.07 -1.43
N VAL A 91 -5.53 15.75 -0.32
CA VAL A 91 -4.96 16.75 0.60
C VAL A 91 -3.61 17.25 0.08
N VAL A 92 -2.90 16.43 -0.70
CA VAL A 92 -1.63 16.81 -1.33
C VAL A 92 -1.92 17.91 -2.35
N LYS A 93 -1.33 19.08 -2.13
CA LYS A 93 -1.46 20.25 -2.99
C LYS A 93 -0.26 20.33 -3.93
N ASP A 94 -0.52 20.57 -5.21
CA ASP A 94 0.51 20.80 -6.21
C ASP A 94 1.43 21.96 -5.75
N GLY A 95 2.72 21.68 -5.55
CA GLY A 95 3.75 22.67 -5.21
C GLY A 95 3.92 23.06 -3.73
N GLY A 96 3.27 22.36 -2.79
CA GLY A 96 3.29 22.73 -1.37
C GLY A 96 4.15 21.84 -0.47
N GLY A 97 5.47 22.10 -0.39
CA GLY A 97 6.38 21.55 0.63
C GLY A 97 6.50 20.02 0.69
N MET A 98 7.46 19.51 1.48
CA MET A 98 7.60 18.07 1.70
C MET A 98 6.47 17.58 2.61
N GLN A 99 5.45 16.97 2.01
CA GLN A 99 4.36 16.33 2.74
C GLN A 99 4.71 14.86 2.93
N SER A 100 4.37 14.30 4.08
CA SER A 100 4.52 12.87 4.36
C SER A 100 3.14 12.24 4.50
N LEU A 101 2.97 11.06 3.90
CA LEU A 101 1.83 10.20 4.15
C LEU A 101 2.18 9.26 5.29
N VAL A 102 1.37 9.26 6.35
CA VAL A 102 1.39 8.19 7.34
C VAL A 102 0.15 7.37 7.11
N PHE A 103 0.33 6.17 6.59
CA PHE A 103 -0.75 5.24 6.32
C PHE A 103 -0.64 4.02 7.24
N THR A 104 -1.78 3.55 7.72
CA THR A 104 -1.91 2.29 8.46
C THR A 104 -3.21 1.62 8.06
N CYS A 105 -3.28 0.31 8.22
CA CYS A 105 -4.50 -0.46 8.01
C CYS A 105 -4.74 -1.40 9.18
N SER A 106 -6.01 -1.61 9.52
CA SER A 106 -6.43 -2.50 10.61
C SER A 106 -7.75 -3.16 10.27
N ASN A 107 -8.03 -4.30 10.89
CA ASN A 107 -9.31 -4.97 10.74
C ASN A 107 -10.33 -4.35 11.71
N VAL A 108 -11.31 -3.63 11.18
CA VAL A 108 -12.26 -2.85 11.98
C VAL A 108 -13.68 -3.34 11.69
N GLY A 109 -14.36 -3.85 12.72
CA GLY A 109 -15.74 -4.32 12.61
C GLY A 109 -16.75 -3.17 12.72
N LEU A 110 -17.99 -3.44 12.28
CA LEU A 110 -19.10 -2.50 12.46
C LEU A 110 -19.40 -2.22 13.94
N ALA A 111 -19.15 -3.19 14.83
CA ALA A 111 -19.30 -3.01 16.27
C ALA A 111 -18.31 -1.95 16.79
N ASP A 112 -17.04 -2.04 16.39
CA ASP A 112 -15.98 -1.07 16.76
C ASP A 112 -16.33 0.33 16.26
N LEU A 113 -16.81 0.45 15.02
CA LEU A 113 -17.26 1.72 14.44
C LEU A 113 -18.45 2.31 15.22
N HIS A 114 -19.44 1.49 15.54
CA HIS A 114 -20.58 1.93 16.35
C HIS A 114 -20.17 2.37 17.75
N GLU A 115 -19.23 1.69 18.38
CA GLU A 115 -18.69 2.07 19.68
C GLU A 115 -17.94 3.40 19.61
N ALA A 116 -17.09 3.59 18.60
CA ALA A 116 -16.36 4.83 18.36
C ALA A 116 -17.30 6.03 18.11
N LEU A 117 -18.40 5.81 17.39
CA LEU A 117 -19.43 6.82 17.18
C LEU A 117 -20.19 7.14 18.49
N ARG A 118 -20.52 6.11 19.29
CA ARG A 118 -21.24 6.29 20.56
C ARG A 118 -20.40 6.98 21.63
N SER A 119 -19.08 6.77 21.62
CA SER A 119 -18.16 7.37 22.60
C SER A 119 -18.00 8.89 22.43
N GLY A 120 -18.53 9.48 21.34
CA GLY A 120 -18.47 10.92 21.06
C GLY A 120 -17.10 11.44 20.63
N ASN A 121 -16.05 10.62 20.76
CA ASN A 121 -14.67 10.99 20.42
C ASN A 121 -14.20 10.41 19.08
N MET A 122 -15.04 9.61 18.39
CA MET A 122 -14.75 9.00 17.07
C MET A 122 -13.43 8.23 17.03
N ARG A 123 -13.06 7.60 18.15
CA ARG A 123 -11.82 6.84 18.31
C ARG A 123 -12.15 5.47 18.89
N PHE A 124 -11.41 4.49 18.43
CA PHE A 124 -11.32 3.15 19.01
C PHE A 124 -9.86 2.73 18.98
N ALA A 125 -9.47 1.84 19.90
CA ALA A 125 -8.15 1.24 19.91
C ALA A 125 -8.26 -0.17 19.34
N VAL A 126 -7.47 -0.46 18.32
CA VAL A 126 -7.32 -1.84 17.85
C VAL A 126 -6.43 -2.54 18.87
N MET A 127 -6.98 -3.52 19.58
CA MET A 127 -6.20 -4.39 20.45
C MET A 127 -5.61 -5.51 19.61
N ASP A 128 -4.34 -5.84 19.83
CA ASP A 128 -3.74 -7.01 19.21
C ASP A 128 -4.52 -8.26 19.66
N VAL A 129 -4.94 -9.06 18.69
CA VAL A 129 -5.59 -10.35 18.94
C VAL A 129 -4.48 -11.38 19.10
N GLU A 130 -4.37 -11.97 20.29
CA GLU A 130 -3.47 -13.11 20.58
C GLU A 130 -3.75 -14.33 19.69
#